data_AF-A0A7S1FHP4-F1
#
_entry.id   AF-A0A7S1FHP4-F1
#
_cell.length_a   1.000
_cell.length_b   1.000
_cell.length_c   1.000
_cell.angle_alpha   90.00
_cell.angle_beta   90.00
_cell.angle_gamma   90.00
#
_symmetry.space_group_name_H-M   'P 1'
#
loop_
_entity.id
_entity.type
_entity.pdbx_description
1 polymer ?
#
loop_
_entity_poly.entity_id
_entity_poly.type
_entity_poly.pdbx_seq_one_letter_code
_entity_poly.pdbx_strand_id
1 'polypeptide(L)'
;IALAAVRQNGLLLQHVSSSLQEDREVLLAAAFKGPIHAVKHAKASLLSDRDLVLSLLQINRLALKFARKLVTDREFMLHVVTVDWEAFEHAAPDLRKEFGTMRSAVQRDGRVLRFAHSDIQKDRGVVLAAVRQNGLALEFAMQALRGDEEVVNAAVKQNKAAWQFATRGMQEKFGAPGSPLNDIQSTLAYTRELVSKRAIERDLDRERWMSAVRQDGLRLGEAPLEVRDDADIVSVAVQSDGLALRHASSRLQGSLQIVVAAVQRNVEALRHAAPELKREPTLLRLIKEHDDLA
;
A
#
# COMPACT_ATOMS: atom_id res chain seq x y z
N ILE A 1 -29.49 49.85 22.17
CA ILE A 1 -30.08 49.09 23.32
C ILE A 1 -30.34 47.64 22.94
N ALA A 2 -31.08 47.34 21.85
CA ALA A 2 -31.41 45.96 21.47
C ALA A 2 -30.20 45.03 21.25
N LEU A 3 -29.17 45.46 20.48
CA LEU A 3 -27.95 44.66 20.31
C LEU A 3 -27.21 44.40 21.64
N ALA A 4 -27.12 45.41 22.50
CA ALA A 4 -26.50 45.25 23.82
C ALA A 4 -27.26 44.25 24.70
N ALA A 5 -28.61 44.25 24.63
CA ALA A 5 -29.45 43.30 25.33
C ALA A 5 -29.29 41.88 24.78
N VAL A 6 -29.28 41.71 23.45
CA VAL A 6 -29.04 40.40 22.80
C VAL A 6 -27.63 39.85 23.12
N ARG A 7 -26.63 40.72 23.23
CA ARG A 7 -25.28 40.35 23.69
C ARG A 7 -25.24 39.89 25.16
N GLN A 8 -26.23 40.22 25.98
CA GLN A 8 -26.33 39.73 27.35
C GLN A 8 -27.20 38.47 27.44
N ASN A 9 -28.22 38.34 26.59
CA ASN A 9 -29.09 37.17 26.51
C ASN A 9 -29.57 36.94 25.07
N GLY A 10 -29.00 35.94 24.40
CA GLY A 10 -29.32 35.63 23.01
C GLY A 10 -30.77 35.21 22.76
N LEU A 11 -31.51 34.73 23.76
CA LEU A 11 -32.94 34.39 23.63
C LEU A 11 -33.80 35.60 23.30
N LEU A 12 -33.33 36.81 23.60
CA LEU A 12 -34.06 38.05 23.30
C LEU A 12 -34.21 38.30 21.79
N LEU A 13 -33.49 37.58 20.93
CA LEU A 13 -33.67 37.64 19.48
C LEU A 13 -35.13 37.38 19.05
N GLN A 14 -35.88 36.57 19.80
CA GLN A 14 -37.31 36.33 19.49
C GLN A 14 -38.20 37.55 19.69
N HIS A 15 -37.73 38.56 20.44
CA HIS A 15 -38.50 39.76 20.81
C HIS A 15 -38.00 41.04 20.14
N VAL A 16 -36.87 41.02 19.44
CA VAL A 16 -36.40 42.20 18.70
C VAL A 16 -37.25 42.43 17.45
N SER A 17 -37.23 43.67 16.92
CA SER A 17 -37.95 44.01 15.70
C SER A 17 -37.51 43.15 14.52
N SER A 18 -38.40 42.97 13.53
CA SER A 18 -38.09 42.18 12.33
C SER A 18 -36.86 42.69 11.57
N SER A 19 -36.58 43.99 11.62
CA SER A 19 -35.35 44.58 11.05
C SER A 19 -34.08 44.10 11.75
N LEU A 20 -34.11 43.90 13.06
CA LEU A 20 -32.97 43.39 13.83
C LEU A 20 -32.84 41.87 13.76
N GLN A 21 -33.93 41.15 13.47
CA GLN A 21 -33.88 39.71 13.14
C GLN A 21 -33.25 39.42 11.77
N GLU A 22 -33.07 40.46 10.94
CA GLU A 22 -32.33 40.42 9.66
C GLU A 22 -30.88 40.87 9.78
N ASP A 23 -30.47 41.34 10.96
CA ASP A 23 -29.13 41.82 11.17
C ASP A 23 -28.17 40.67 11.51
N ARG A 24 -27.12 40.51 10.69
CA ARG A 24 -26.10 39.46 10.87
C ARG A 24 -25.37 39.60 12.21
N GLU A 25 -25.05 40.83 12.61
CA GLU A 25 -24.29 41.11 13.83
C GLU A 25 -25.15 40.78 15.05
N VAL A 26 -26.44 41.12 15.01
CA VAL A 26 -27.39 40.76 16.07
C VAL A 26 -27.54 39.24 16.18
N LEU A 27 -27.60 38.53 15.05
CA LEU A 27 -27.67 37.07 15.05
C LEU A 27 -26.41 36.41 15.63
N LEU A 28 -25.23 36.86 15.20
CA LEU A 28 -23.95 36.34 15.71
C LEU A 28 -23.81 36.63 17.21
N ALA A 29 -24.19 37.83 17.66
CA ALA A 29 -24.23 38.17 19.08
C ALA A 29 -25.17 37.24 19.88
N ALA A 30 -26.35 36.94 19.33
CA ALA A 30 -27.30 36.02 19.95
C ALA A 30 -26.74 34.60 20.06
N ALA A 31 -26.09 34.11 19.00
CA ALA A 31 -25.50 32.78 18.94
C ALA A 31 -24.31 32.62 19.90
N PHE A 32 -23.51 33.68 20.10
CA PHE A 32 -22.32 33.65 20.95
C PHE A 32 -22.65 33.68 22.45
N LYS A 33 -23.73 34.36 22.85
CA LYS A 33 -24.06 34.62 24.26
C LYS A 33 -25.28 33.86 24.77
N GLY A 34 -26.12 33.34 23.88
CA GLY A 34 -27.27 32.52 24.21
C GLY A 34 -27.12 31.05 23.79
N PRO A 35 -28.08 30.20 24.13
CA PRO A 35 -28.16 28.87 23.55
C PRO A 35 -28.31 28.97 22.03
N ILE A 36 -27.63 28.11 21.27
CA ILE A 36 -27.67 28.10 19.80
C ILE A 36 -29.09 28.05 19.21
N HIS A 37 -30.04 27.52 19.98
CA HIS A 37 -31.47 27.50 19.64
C HIS A 37 -32.08 28.90 19.44
N ALA A 38 -31.46 29.96 19.96
CA ALA A 38 -31.87 31.34 19.68
C ALA A 38 -31.87 31.66 18.18
N VAL A 39 -30.93 31.05 17.43
CA VAL A 39 -30.77 31.25 15.98
C VAL A 39 -32.00 30.82 15.18
N LYS A 40 -32.88 29.97 15.73
CA LYS A 40 -34.15 29.58 15.09
C LYS A 40 -35.11 30.76 14.85
N HIS A 41 -34.91 31.87 15.56
CA HIS A 41 -35.73 33.07 15.46
C HIS A 41 -35.20 34.08 14.43
N ALA A 42 -34.04 33.83 13.83
CA ALA A 42 -33.54 34.62 12.71
C ALA A 42 -34.44 34.48 11.49
N LYS A 43 -34.44 35.49 10.60
CA LYS A 43 -35.14 35.34 9.32
C LYS A 43 -34.51 34.23 8.48
N ALA A 44 -35.36 33.55 7.71
CA ALA A 44 -34.93 32.44 6.84
C ALA A 44 -33.90 32.86 5.78
N SER A 45 -33.86 34.14 5.39
CA SER A 45 -32.85 34.70 4.49
C SER A 45 -31.44 34.59 5.07
N LEU A 46 -31.26 34.94 6.34
CA LEU A 46 -29.98 34.79 7.06
C LEU A 46 -29.58 33.33 7.23
N LEU A 47 -30.54 32.45 7.53
CA LEU A 47 -30.30 31.00 7.66
C LEU A 47 -30.05 30.30 6.31
N SER A 48 -30.18 31.03 5.20
CA SER A 48 -29.81 30.57 3.86
C SER A 48 -28.50 31.17 3.38
N ASP A 49 -27.90 32.08 4.14
CA ASP A 49 -26.61 32.70 3.82
C ASP A 49 -25.47 31.76 4.21
N ARG A 50 -24.71 31.30 3.20
CA ARG A 50 -23.65 30.30 3.38
C ARG A 50 -22.56 30.82 4.33
N ASP A 51 -22.09 32.04 4.15
CA ASP A 51 -20.99 32.61 4.93
C ASP A 51 -21.37 32.82 6.40
N LEU A 52 -22.62 33.23 6.64
CA LEU A 52 -23.15 33.38 7.99
C LEU A 52 -23.26 32.04 8.69
N VAL A 53 -23.80 31.03 8.01
CA VAL A 53 -23.96 29.70 8.59
C VAL A 53 -22.60 29.06 8.86
N LEU A 54 -21.59 29.27 8.01
CA LEU A 54 -20.21 28.85 8.30
C LEU A 54 -19.65 29.55 9.53
N SER A 55 -19.90 30.85 9.69
CA SER A 55 -19.51 31.59 10.90
C SER A 55 -20.21 31.06 12.15
N LEU A 56 -21.48 30.67 12.04
CA LEU A 56 -22.23 30.07 13.14
C LEU A 56 -21.74 28.65 13.48
N LEU A 57 -21.28 27.87 12.51
CA LEU A 57 -20.69 26.55 12.73
C LEU A 57 -19.42 26.60 13.59
N GLN A 58 -18.63 27.68 13.46
CA GLN A 58 -17.46 27.91 14.31
C GLN A 58 -17.85 28.13 15.79
N ILE A 59 -19.05 28.63 16.05
CA ILE A 59 -19.58 28.79 17.41
C ILE A 59 -20.18 27.48 17.90
N ASN A 60 -21.05 26.86 17.09
CA ASN A 60 -21.73 25.62 17.44
C ASN A 60 -22.28 24.90 16.20
N ARG A 61 -21.87 23.64 16.02
CA ARG A 61 -22.30 22.77 14.92
C ARG A 61 -23.82 22.60 14.75
N LEU A 62 -24.57 22.72 15.85
CA LEU A 62 -26.03 22.61 15.84
C LEU A 62 -26.70 23.75 15.07
N ALA A 63 -25.96 24.82 14.71
CA ALA A 63 -26.44 25.87 13.82
C ALA A 63 -27.01 25.32 12.51
N LEU A 64 -26.44 24.22 11.99
CA LEU A 64 -26.86 23.62 10.73
C LEU A 64 -28.31 23.11 10.78
N LYS A 65 -28.82 22.71 11.96
CA LYS A 65 -30.21 22.27 12.13
C LYS A 65 -31.24 23.33 11.76
N PHE A 66 -30.84 24.61 11.79
CA PHE A 66 -31.71 25.74 11.46
C PHE A 66 -31.59 26.17 9.99
N ALA A 67 -30.51 25.79 9.31
CA ALA A 67 -30.24 26.12 7.90
C ALA A 67 -30.87 25.09 6.93
N ARG A 68 -32.20 24.91 7.00
CA ARG A 68 -32.92 23.83 6.28
C ARG A 68 -32.70 23.79 4.76
N LYS A 69 -32.48 24.93 4.11
CA LYS A 69 -32.19 24.98 2.67
C LYS A 69 -30.75 24.57 2.34
N LEU A 70 -29.82 24.81 3.25
CA LEU A 70 -28.40 24.54 3.04
C LEU A 70 -28.03 23.08 3.34
N VAL A 71 -28.78 22.38 4.21
CA VAL A 71 -28.54 20.95 4.46
C VAL A 71 -28.86 20.05 3.26
N THR A 72 -29.60 20.55 2.28
CA THR A 72 -29.86 19.89 0.98
C THR A 72 -28.90 20.35 -0.12
N ASP A 73 -28.05 21.34 0.16
CA ASP A 73 -27.10 21.90 -0.81
C ASP A 73 -25.79 21.10 -0.77
N ARG A 74 -25.56 20.33 -1.83
CA ARG A 74 -24.38 19.45 -1.94
C ARG A 74 -23.07 20.23 -1.80
N GLU A 75 -22.88 21.30 -2.56
CA GLU A 75 -21.62 22.05 -2.58
C GLU A 75 -21.36 22.69 -1.21
N PHE A 76 -22.40 23.25 -0.59
CA PHE A 76 -22.29 23.78 0.75
C PHE A 76 -21.94 22.69 1.78
N MET A 77 -22.63 21.55 1.76
CA MET A 77 -22.35 20.46 2.70
C MET A 77 -20.95 19.88 2.53
N LEU A 78 -20.41 19.86 1.31
CA LEU A 78 -19.03 19.46 1.07
C LEU A 78 -18.01 20.48 1.61
N HIS A 79 -18.35 21.77 1.64
CA HIS A 79 -17.54 22.80 2.31
C HIS A 79 -17.62 22.67 3.84
N VAL A 80 -18.81 22.36 4.38
CA VAL A 80 -19.00 22.10 5.82
C VAL A 80 -18.06 21.00 6.32
N VAL A 81 -17.85 19.93 5.54
CA VAL A 81 -16.91 18.85 5.90
C VAL A 81 -15.50 19.36 6.18
N THR A 82 -15.04 20.38 5.45
CA THR A 82 -13.69 20.95 5.63
C THR A 82 -13.55 21.81 6.88
N VAL A 83 -14.67 22.29 7.42
CA VAL A 83 -14.71 23.17 8.61
C VAL A 83 -15.04 22.36 9.87
N ASP A 84 -16.13 21.60 9.83
CA ASP A 84 -16.54 20.65 10.88
C ASP A 84 -17.18 19.42 10.24
N TRP A 85 -16.38 18.37 10.08
CA TRP A 85 -16.81 17.08 9.54
C TRP A 85 -17.95 16.44 10.36
N GLU A 86 -18.07 16.71 11.67
CA GLU A 86 -19.17 16.18 12.49
C GLU A 86 -20.49 16.84 12.15
N ALA A 87 -20.47 18.11 11.73
CA ALA A 87 -21.67 18.82 11.31
C ALA A 87 -22.31 18.21 10.05
N PHE A 88 -21.56 17.40 9.28
CA PHE A 88 -22.09 16.65 8.14
C PHE A 88 -23.19 15.63 8.53
N GLU A 89 -23.29 15.25 9.81
CA GLU A 89 -24.39 14.40 10.30
C GLU A 89 -25.78 15.02 10.06
N HIS A 90 -25.85 16.35 9.96
CA HIS A 90 -27.08 17.10 9.70
C HIS A 90 -27.41 17.27 8.22
N ALA A 91 -26.56 16.79 7.30
CA ALA A 91 -26.87 16.75 5.88
C ALA A 91 -28.17 15.97 5.62
N ALA A 92 -28.93 16.40 4.61
CA ALA A 92 -30.14 15.73 4.18
C ALA A 92 -29.89 14.24 3.94
N PRO A 93 -30.81 13.33 4.34
CA PRO A 93 -30.63 11.89 4.18
C PRO A 93 -30.27 11.48 2.74
N ASP A 94 -30.84 12.16 1.74
CA ASP A 94 -30.57 11.90 0.33
C ASP A 94 -29.11 12.19 -0.04
N LEU A 95 -28.54 13.29 0.44
CA LEU A 95 -27.12 13.61 0.26
C LEU A 95 -26.20 12.62 0.98
N ARG A 96 -26.61 12.12 2.15
CA ARG A 96 -25.83 11.11 2.89
C ARG A 96 -25.86 9.74 2.24
N LYS A 97 -26.93 9.43 1.49
CA LYS A 97 -27.04 8.18 0.72
C LYS A 97 -26.45 8.28 -0.68
N GLU A 98 -26.35 9.49 -1.22
CA GLU A 98 -25.77 9.71 -2.53
C GLU A 98 -24.28 9.33 -2.54
N PHE A 99 -23.96 8.29 -3.30
CA PHE A 99 -22.62 7.72 -3.37
C PHE A 99 -21.55 8.76 -3.75
N GLY A 100 -21.84 9.60 -4.75
CA GLY A 100 -20.92 10.64 -5.23
C GLY A 100 -20.60 11.68 -4.15
N THR A 101 -21.63 12.21 -3.49
CA THR A 101 -21.48 13.17 -2.40
C THR A 101 -20.72 12.58 -1.21
N MET A 102 -21.08 11.37 -0.77
CA MET A 102 -20.41 10.72 0.35
C MET A 102 -18.94 10.42 0.05
N ARG A 103 -18.63 9.94 -1.17
CA ARG A 103 -17.23 9.74 -1.60
C ARG A 103 -16.43 11.04 -1.59
N SER A 104 -17.01 12.12 -2.11
CA SER A 104 -16.38 13.45 -2.09
C SER A 104 -16.22 14.01 -0.67
N ALA A 105 -17.10 13.65 0.26
CA ALA A 105 -16.99 14.04 1.67
C ALA A 105 -15.86 13.25 2.36
N VAL A 106 -15.81 11.93 2.18
CA VAL A 106 -14.73 11.07 2.73
C VAL A 106 -13.35 11.44 2.17
N GLN A 107 -13.27 11.89 0.92
CA GLN A 107 -12.03 12.40 0.31
C GLN A 107 -11.53 13.69 0.95
N ARG A 108 -12.41 14.48 1.57
CA ARG A 108 -12.05 15.71 2.30
C ARG A 108 -11.71 15.42 3.76
N ASP A 109 -12.42 14.47 4.37
CA ASP A 109 -12.15 14.01 5.73
C ASP A 109 -12.56 12.55 5.91
N GLY A 110 -11.57 11.68 6.17
CA GLY A 110 -11.78 10.25 6.38
C GLY A 110 -12.76 9.90 7.52
N ARG A 111 -12.95 10.79 8.50
CA ARG A 111 -13.87 10.58 9.64
C ARG A 111 -15.33 10.57 9.22
N VAL A 112 -15.66 11.18 8.08
CA VAL A 112 -17.03 11.18 7.53
C VAL A 112 -17.52 9.75 7.22
N LEU A 113 -16.62 8.79 7.05
CA LEU A 113 -16.96 7.39 6.83
C LEU A 113 -17.95 6.82 7.87
N ARG A 114 -17.96 7.36 9.10
CA ARG A 114 -18.93 6.99 10.15
C ARG A 114 -20.39 7.23 9.77
N PHE A 115 -20.65 8.21 8.90
CA PHE A 115 -22.00 8.59 8.47
C PHE A 115 -22.39 7.95 7.13
N ALA A 116 -21.46 7.25 6.49
CA ALA A 116 -21.65 6.66 5.20
C ALA A 116 -22.56 5.42 5.26
N HIS A 117 -23.34 5.18 4.20
CA HIS A 117 -24.11 3.95 4.07
C HIS A 117 -23.18 2.74 3.86
N SER A 118 -23.70 1.53 4.09
CA SER A 118 -22.93 0.27 4.00
C SER A 118 -22.22 0.07 2.66
N ASP A 119 -22.78 0.56 1.56
CA ASP A 119 -22.17 0.47 0.22
C ASP A 119 -20.87 1.26 0.08
N ILE A 120 -20.73 2.36 0.82
CA ILE A 120 -19.50 3.15 0.90
C ILE A 120 -18.53 2.52 1.90
N GLN A 121 -19.04 2.03 3.03
CA GLN A 121 -18.22 1.39 4.08
C GLN A 121 -17.61 0.06 3.63
N LYS A 122 -18.15 -0.58 2.59
CA LYS A 122 -17.59 -1.77 1.93
C LYS A 122 -16.76 -1.44 0.68
N ASP A 123 -16.76 -0.19 0.22
CA ASP A 123 -15.93 0.23 -0.91
C ASP A 123 -14.47 0.34 -0.45
N ARG A 124 -13.66 -0.62 -0.90
CA ARG A 124 -12.25 -0.71 -0.54
C ARG A 124 -11.48 0.57 -0.88
N GLY A 125 -11.74 1.19 -2.02
CA GLY A 125 -11.03 2.40 -2.46
C GLY A 125 -11.36 3.60 -1.59
N VAL A 126 -12.65 3.76 -1.22
CA VAL A 126 -13.09 4.83 -0.33
C VAL A 126 -12.56 4.64 1.09
N VAL A 127 -12.64 3.42 1.64
CA VAL A 127 -12.10 3.11 2.98
C VAL A 127 -10.59 3.32 3.02
N LEU A 128 -9.86 2.86 2.00
CA LEU A 128 -8.41 3.04 1.93
C LEU A 128 -8.02 4.53 1.89
N ALA A 129 -8.77 5.35 1.16
CA ALA A 129 -8.59 6.81 1.18
C ALA A 129 -8.92 7.43 2.54
N ALA A 130 -9.94 6.92 3.23
CA ALA A 130 -10.33 7.38 4.56
C ALA A 130 -9.25 7.09 5.61
N VAL A 131 -8.76 5.84 5.68
CA VAL A 131 -7.79 5.42 6.70
C VAL A 131 -6.41 6.05 6.51
N ARG A 132 -6.05 6.41 5.27
CA ARG A 132 -4.82 7.18 4.97
C ARG A 132 -4.88 8.60 5.53
N GLN A 133 -6.08 9.20 5.60
CA GLN A 133 -6.27 10.51 6.22
C GLN A 133 -6.43 10.41 7.74
N ASN A 134 -7.18 9.41 8.22
CA ASN A 134 -7.39 9.12 9.63
C ASN A 134 -7.51 7.62 9.89
N GLY A 135 -6.49 7.01 10.51
CA GLY A 135 -6.42 5.57 10.74
C GLY A 135 -7.56 5.05 11.62
N LEU A 136 -8.12 5.88 12.50
CA LEU A 136 -9.29 5.50 13.31
C LEU A 136 -10.55 5.31 12.47
N ALA A 137 -10.60 5.82 11.23
CA ALA A 137 -11.71 5.56 10.31
C ALA A 137 -11.91 4.05 10.02
N LEU A 138 -10.90 3.22 10.30
CA LEU A 138 -11.02 1.76 10.20
C LEU A 138 -12.18 1.21 11.03
N GLU A 139 -12.52 1.84 12.17
CA GLU A 139 -13.67 1.49 13.01
C GLU A 139 -14.98 1.39 12.22
N PHE A 140 -15.17 2.30 11.26
CA PHE A 140 -16.39 2.45 10.47
C PHE A 140 -16.37 1.67 9.16
N ALA A 141 -15.27 0.97 8.86
CA ALA A 141 -15.20 0.11 7.69
C ALA A 141 -16.00 -1.18 7.91
N MET A 142 -16.53 -1.73 6.82
CA MET A 142 -17.20 -3.03 6.86
C MET A 142 -16.24 -4.11 7.38
N GLN A 143 -16.77 -5.10 8.10
CA GLN A 143 -15.96 -6.13 8.76
C GLN A 143 -14.95 -6.82 7.84
N ALA A 144 -15.32 -7.08 6.58
CA ALA A 144 -14.43 -7.66 5.58
C ALA A 144 -13.16 -6.81 5.35
N LEU A 145 -13.29 -5.47 5.32
CA LEU A 145 -12.17 -4.55 5.13
C LEU A 145 -11.36 -4.32 6.41
N ARG A 146 -11.95 -4.55 7.59
CA ARG A 146 -11.21 -4.60 8.87
C ARG A 146 -10.31 -5.84 8.99
N GLY A 147 -10.43 -6.79 8.07
CA GLY A 147 -9.49 -7.92 7.91
C GLY A 147 -8.64 -7.83 6.64
N ASP A 148 -8.79 -6.79 5.82
CA ASP A 148 -7.96 -6.58 4.62
C ASP A 148 -6.59 -6.07 5.05
N GLU A 149 -5.54 -6.77 4.62
CA GLU A 149 -4.17 -6.51 5.04
C GLU A 149 -3.66 -5.14 4.61
N GLU A 150 -3.97 -4.70 3.39
CA GLU A 150 -3.55 -3.39 2.91
C GLU A 150 -4.27 -2.28 3.68
N VAL A 151 -5.58 -2.44 3.90
CA VAL A 151 -6.41 -1.44 4.61
C VAL A 151 -5.97 -1.30 6.07
N VAL A 152 -5.82 -2.43 6.78
CA VAL A 152 -5.39 -2.43 8.17
C VAL A 152 -3.97 -1.87 8.31
N ASN A 153 -3.04 -2.27 7.43
CA ASN A 153 -1.67 -1.73 7.47
C ASN A 153 -1.63 -0.23 7.18
N ALA A 154 -2.42 0.26 6.22
CA ALA A 154 -2.54 1.69 5.95
C ALA A 154 -3.08 2.45 7.18
N ALA A 155 -4.11 1.91 7.84
CA ALA A 155 -4.70 2.50 9.03
C ALA A 155 -3.71 2.54 10.20
N VAL A 156 -3.02 1.44 10.49
CA VAL A 156 -2.03 1.31 11.57
C VAL A 156 -0.82 2.21 11.33
N LYS A 157 -0.36 2.31 10.09
CA LYS A 157 0.74 3.21 9.71
C LYS A 157 0.37 4.67 9.94
N GLN A 158 -0.90 5.03 9.72
CA GLN A 158 -1.40 6.38 10.02
C GLN A 158 -1.56 6.58 11.54
N ASN A 159 -2.20 5.63 12.24
CA ASN A 159 -2.40 5.66 13.68
C ASN A 159 -2.38 4.23 14.24
N LYS A 160 -1.37 3.93 15.08
CA LYS A 160 -1.20 2.61 15.69
C LYS A 160 -2.41 2.13 16.49
N ALA A 161 -3.18 3.05 17.09
CA ALA A 161 -4.39 2.72 17.82
C ALA A 161 -5.51 2.17 16.93
N ALA A 162 -5.42 2.33 15.60
CA ALA A 162 -6.36 1.73 14.65
C ALA A 162 -6.35 0.19 14.72
N TRP A 163 -5.26 -0.42 15.20
CA TRP A 163 -5.14 -1.87 15.34
C TRP A 163 -6.28 -2.51 16.15
N GLN A 164 -6.80 -1.79 17.15
CA GLN A 164 -7.91 -2.29 17.97
C GLN A 164 -9.17 -2.59 17.16
N PHE A 165 -9.32 -1.96 15.99
CA PHE A 165 -10.46 -2.15 15.09
C PHE A 165 -10.23 -3.22 14.03
N ALA A 166 -9.01 -3.75 13.89
CA ALA A 166 -8.75 -4.89 13.04
C ALA A 166 -9.57 -6.10 13.52
N THR A 167 -9.98 -6.98 12.61
CA THR A 167 -10.71 -8.19 12.97
C THR A 167 -9.86 -9.09 13.89
N ARG A 168 -10.53 -9.89 14.72
CA ARG A 168 -9.85 -10.85 15.61
C ARG A 168 -8.89 -11.78 14.86
N GLY A 169 -9.30 -12.30 13.70
CA GLY A 169 -8.43 -13.15 12.88
C GLY A 169 -7.16 -12.42 12.38
N MET A 170 -7.27 -11.12 12.11
CA MET A 170 -6.12 -10.27 11.79
C MET A 170 -5.21 -10.09 13.00
N GLN A 171 -5.81 -9.86 14.17
CA GLN A 171 -5.10 -9.66 15.42
C GLN A 171 -4.32 -10.88 15.86
N GLU A 172 -4.92 -12.07 15.74
CA GLU A 172 -4.31 -13.36 16.06
C GLU A 172 -3.20 -13.74 15.06
N LYS A 173 -3.40 -13.46 13.77
CA LYS A 173 -2.45 -13.82 12.70
C LYS A 173 -1.14 -13.05 12.78
N PHE A 174 -1.20 -11.75 13.07
CA PHE A 174 -0.03 -10.86 12.98
C PHE A 174 0.46 -10.30 14.31
N GLY A 175 -0.36 -10.35 15.37
CA GLY A 175 -0.04 -9.72 16.65
C GLY A 175 -0.06 -8.20 16.57
N ALA A 176 -0.08 -7.54 17.74
CA ALA A 176 -0.13 -6.08 17.79
C ALA A 176 1.08 -5.42 17.11
N PRO A 177 0.95 -4.19 16.58
CA PRO A 177 2.07 -3.44 16.02
C PRO A 177 3.16 -3.24 17.07
N GLY A 178 4.38 -3.67 16.76
CA GLY A 178 5.52 -3.68 17.70
C GLY A 178 5.51 -4.83 18.72
N SER A 179 4.64 -5.84 18.52
CA SER A 179 4.75 -7.11 19.24
C SER A 179 5.82 -8.01 18.60
N PRO A 180 6.42 -8.93 19.38
CA PRO A 180 7.39 -9.89 18.84
C PRO A 180 6.87 -10.67 17.63
N LEU A 181 5.57 -11.02 17.62
CA LEU A 181 4.92 -11.70 16.49
C LEU A 181 4.95 -10.86 15.21
N ASN A 182 4.64 -9.56 15.32
CA ASN A 182 4.66 -8.65 14.18
C ASN A 182 6.09 -8.42 13.66
N ASP A 183 7.07 -8.36 14.56
CA ASP A 183 8.48 -8.16 14.19
C ASP A 183 9.05 -9.39 13.48
N ILE A 184 8.70 -10.60 13.95
CA ILE A 184 9.05 -11.86 13.28
C ILE A 184 8.43 -11.92 11.88
N GLN A 185 7.14 -11.59 11.74
CA GLN A 185 6.47 -11.58 10.43
C GLN A 185 7.08 -10.57 9.47
N SER A 186 7.40 -9.37 9.95
CA SER A 186 8.08 -8.33 9.16
C SER A 186 9.46 -8.81 8.68
N THR A 187 10.20 -9.47 9.56
CA THR A 187 11.51 -10.07 9.24
C THR A 187 11.38 -11.21 8.23
N LEU A 188 10.38 -12.08 8.37
CA LEU A 188 10.10 -13.16 7.43
C LEU A 188 9.68 -12.66 6.04
N ALA A 189 8.89 -11.58 5.98
CA ALA A 189 8.50 -10.96 4.72
C ALA A 189 9.72 -10.37 3.99
N TYR A 190 10.55 -9.60 4.70
CA TYR A 190 11.78 -9.02 4.16
C TYR A 190 12.77 -10.09 3.66
N THR A 191 12.96 -11.15 4.44
CA THR A 191 13.85 -12.26 4.07
C THR A 191 13.33 -13.03 2.84
N ARG A 192 12.02 -13.26 2.72
CA ARG A 192 11.44 -13.87 1.50
C ARG A 192 11.66 -13.01 0.26
N GLU A 193 11.45 -11.70 0.37
CA GLU A 193 11.68 -10.78 -0.75
C GLU A 193 13.15 -10.81 -1.18
N LEU A 194 14.09 -10.74 -0.24
CA LEU A 194 15.52 -10.83 -0.53
C LEU A 194 15.91 -12.17 -1.19
N VAL A 195 15.37 -13.28 -0.68
CA VAL A 195 15.63 -14.61 -1.27
C VAL A 195 15.09 -14.67 -2.71
N SER A 196 13.92 -14.09 -2.98
CA SER A 196 13.35 -14.04 -4.32
C SER A 196 14.18 -13.18 -5.28
N LYS A 197 14.63 -12.00 -4.85
CA LYS A 197 15.51 -11.14 -5.65
C LYS A 197 16.83 -11.82 -5.96
N ARG A 198 17.44 -12.46 -4.95
CA ARG A 198 18.69 -13.18 -5.11
C ARG A 198 18.56 -14.41 -6.03
N ALA A 199 17.40 -15.06 -6.06
CA ALA A 199 17.13 -16.14 -7.01
C ALA A 199 17.09 -15.61 -8.45
N ILE A 200 16.41 -14.49 -8.68
CA ILE A 200 16.34 -13.84 -10.00
C ILE A 200 17.74 -13.37 -10.47
N GLU A 201 18.53 -12.79 -9.57
CA GLU A 201 19.92 -12.37 -9.88
C GLU A 201 20.79 -13.57 -10.27
N ARG A 202 20.68 -14.69 -9.55
CA ARG A 202 21.39 -15.93 -9.87
C ARG A 202 20.99 -16.48 -11.24
N ASP A 203 19.70 -16.49 -11.58
CA ASP A 203 19.23 -16.96 -12.88
C ASP A 203 19.73 -16.08 -14.03
N LEU A 204 19.72 -14.75 -13.83
CA LEU A 204 20.25 -13.80 -14.82
C LEU A 204 21.77 -13.95 -15.00
N ASP A 205 22.52 -14.08 -13.90
CA ASP A 205 23.97 -14.29 -13.96
C ASP A 205 24.31 -15.65 -14.57
N ARG A 206 23.52 -16.69 -14.29
CA ARG A 206 23.65 -18.00 -14.94
C ARG A 206 23.47 -17.90 -16.45
N GLU A 207 22.43 -17.23 -16.94
CA GLU A 207 22.20 -17.06 -18.38
C GLU A 207 23.26 -16.20 -19.07
N ARG A 208 23.80 -15.18 -18.38
CA ARG A 208 24.95 -14.41 -18.87
C ARG A 208 26.18 -15.29 -19.06
N TRP A 209 26.49 -16.13 -18.07
CA TRP A 209 27.60 -17.06 -18.18
C TRP A 209 27.38 -18.11 -19.26
N MET A 210 26.18 -18.71 -19.32
CA MET A 210 25.80 -19.63 -20.40
C MET A 210 26.02 -18.98 -21.78
N SER A 211 25.61 -17.72 -21.94
CA SER A 211 25.79 -16.99 -23.21
C SER A 211 27.26 -16.70 -23.50
N ALA A 212 28.06 -16.33 -22.51
CA ALA A 212 29.49 -16.06 -22.66
C ALA A 212 30.28 -17.32 -23.04
N VAL A 213 30.05 -18.43 -22.34
CA VAL A 213 30.76 -19.70 -22.62
C VAL A 213 30.27 -20.39 -23.89
N ARG A 214 29.06 -20.09 -24.38
CA ARG A 214 28.59 -20.50 -25.72
C ARG A 214 29.37 -19.82 -26.85
N GLN A 215 29.78 -18.57 -26.64
CA GLN A 215 30.53 -17.80 -27.64
C GLN A 215 32.03 -18.14 -27.60
N ASP A 216 32.56 -18.31 -26.39
CA ASP A 216 33.95 -18.69 -26.16
C ASP A 216 34.05 -19.50 -24.86
N GLY A 217 34.23 -20.81 -25.01
CA GLY A 217 34.31 -21.76 -23.90
C GLY A 217 35.43 -21.45 -22.90
N LEU A 218 36.53 -20.81 -23.32
CA LEU A 218 37.65 -20.48 -22.44
C LEU A 218 37.33 -19.35 -21.46
N ARG A 219 36.28 -18.56 -21.70
CA ARG A 219 35.78 -17.55 -20.75
C ARG A 219 35.34 -18.14 -19.42
N LEU A 220 35.12 -19.46 -19.35
CA LEU A 220 34.94 -20.16 -18.07
C LEU A 220 36.09 -19.89 -17.08
N GLY A 221 37.30 -19.60 -17.56
CA GLY A 221 38.44 -19.23 -16.72
C GLY A 221 38.31 -17.89 -15.99
N GLU A 222 37.47 -16.99 -16.50
CA GLU A 222 37.16 -15.69 -15.89
C GLU A 222 36.06 -15.80 -14.83
N ALA A 223 35.35 -16.93 -14.80
CA ALA A 223 34.17 -17.12 -13.99
C ALA A 223 34.50 -17.41 -12.52
N PRO A 224 33.63 -16.99 -11.57
CA PRO A 224 33.78 -17.35 -10.16
C PRO A 224 33.58 -18.86 -9.96
N LEU A 225 34.03 -19.39 -8.82
CA LEU A 225 34.07 -20.83 -8.58
C LEU A 225 32.68 -21.48 -8.66
N GLU A 226 31.63 -20.78 -8.23
CA GLU A 226 30.25 -21.24 -8.27
C GLU A 226 29.80 -21.56 -9.70
N VAL A 227 30.25 -20.77 -10.68
CA VAL A 227 29.97 -20.96 -12.11
C VAL A 227 30.85 -22.06 -12.69
N ARG A 228 32.11 -22.13 -12.26
CA ARG A 228 33.06 -23.18 -12.64
C ARG A 228 32.71 -24.55 -12.05
N ASP A 229 31.85 -24.59 -11.05
CA ASP A 229 31.27 -25.78 -10.44
C ASP A 229 29.80 -26.02 -10.86
N ASP A 230 29.23 -25.20 -11.75
CA ASP A 230 27.93 -25.45 -12.36
C ASP A 230 28.09 -26.40 -13.56
N ALA A 231 27.51 -27.60 -13.44
CA ALA A 231 27.69 -28.66 -14.44
C ALA A 231 27.11 -28.28 -15.81
N ASP A 232 26.03 -27.51 -15.87
CA ASP A 232 25.39 -27.14 -17.13
C ASP A 232 26.22 -26.08 -17.85
N ILE A 233 26.68 -25.05 -17.13
CA ILE A 233 27.55 -24.02 -17.70
C ILE A 233 28.86 -24.65 -18.20
N VAL A 234 29.47 -25.51 -17.38
CA VAL A 234 30.70 -26.20 -17.75
C VAL A 234 30.48 -27.14 -18.93
N SER A 235 29.35 -27.85 -19.01
CA SER A 235 29.02 -28.70 -20.16
C SER A 235 28.94 -27.89 -21.45
N VAL A 236 28.30 -26.72 -21.40
CA VAL A 236 28.21 -25.81 -22.55
C VAL A 236 29.60 -25.26 -22.91
N ALA A 237 30.41 -24.89 -21.93
CA ALA A 237 31.77 -24.40 -22.15
C ALA A 237 32.65 -25.44 -22.86
N VAL A 238 32.63 -26.70 -22.39
CA VAL A 238 33.43 -27.77 -23.00
C VAL A 238 32.90 -28.21 -24.37
N GLN A 239 31.61 -28.03 -24.63
CA GLN A 239 31.02 -28.23 -25.96
C GLN A 239 31.48 -27.14 -26.95
N SER A 240 31.68 -25.91 -26.47
CA SER A 240 32.24 -24.82 -27.27
C SER A 240 33.75 -24.98 -27.50
N ASP A 241 34.52 -25.30 -26.45
CA ASP A 241 35.96 -25.57 -26.51
C ASP A 241 36.34 -26.63 -25.47
N GLY A 242 36.80 -27.80 -25.91
CA GLY A 242 37.16 -28.91 -25.02
C GLY A 242 38.22 -28.55 -23.98
N LEU A 243 39.12 -27.58 -24.26
CA LEU A 243 40.14 -27.14 -23.30
C LEU A 243 39.56 -26.33 -22.13
N ALA A 244 38.30 -25.88 -22.21
CA ALA A 244 37.60 -25.23 -21.11
C ALA A 244 37.56 -26.10 -19.84
N LEU A 245 37.68 -27.43 -19.98
CA LEU A 245 37.74 -28.37 -18.85
C LEU A 245 38.83 -28.02 -17.83
N ARG A 246 39.94 -27.39 -18.26
CA ARG A 246 41.03 -26.94 -17.36
C ARG A 246 40.57 -25.91 -16.33
N HIS A 247 39.49 -25.19 -16.62
CA HIS A 247 38.89 -24.20 -15.75
C HIS A 247 37.73 -24.77 -14.94
N ALA A 248 37.22 -25.96 -15.23
CA ALA A 248 36.18 -26.56 -14.38
C ALA A 248 36.68 -26.80 -12.94
N SER A 249 35.76 -26.94 -11.98
CA SER A 249 36.08 -27.36 -10.63
C SER A 249 36.71 -28.76 -10.62
N SER A 250 37.48 -29.09 -9.59
CA SER A 250 38.06 -30.44 -9.43
C SER A 250 36.99 -31.54 -9.44
N ARG A 251 35.81 -31.25 -8.85
CA ARG A 251 34.64 -32.12 -8.87
C ARG A 251 34.18 -32.42 -10.30
N LEU A 252 34.08 -31.40 -11.15
CA LEU A 252 33.63 -31.56 -12.53
C LEU A 252 34.72 -32.07 -13.48
N GLN A 253 36.01 -31.85 -13.17
CA GLN A 253 37.13 -32.54 -13.83
C GLN A 253 37.14 -34.05 -13.53
N GLY A 254 36.50 -34.47 -12.44
CA GLY A 254 36.20 -35.87 -12.11
C GLY A 254 34.86 -36.38 -12.61
N SER A 255 34.07 -35.57 -13.34
CA SER A 255 32.81 -36.00 -13.93
C SER A 255 33.05 -36.68 -15.28
N LEU A 256 32.88 -38.00 -15.34
CA LEU A 256 33.06 -38.77 -16.57
C LEU A 256 32.23 -38.19 -17.73
N GLN A 257 30.98 -37.77 -17.49
CA GLN A 257 30.12 -37.21 -18.54
C GLN A 257 30.69 -35.92 -19.14
N ILE A 258 31.15 -34.98 -18.31
CA ILE A 258 31.71 -33.70 -18.78
C ILE A 258 33.06 -33.93 -19.46
N VAL A 259 33.89 -34.82 -18.90
CA VAL A 259 35.20 -35.14 -19.46
C VAL A 259 35.06 -35.81 -20.82
N VAL A 260 34.11 -36.74 -20.98
CA VAL A 260 33.80 -37.33 -22.30
C VAL A 260 33.39 -36.26 -23.30
N ALA A 261 32.49 -35.34 -22.91
CA ALA A 261 32.07 -34.24 -23.79
C ALA A 261 33.24 -33.33 -24.20
N ALA A 262 34.15 -33.03 -23.27
CA ALA A 262 35.34 -32.23 -23.53
C ALA A 262 36.32 -32.93 -24.49
N VAL A 263 36.59 -34.22 -24.25
CA VAL A 263 37.52 -35.03 -25.08
C VAL A 263 36.95 -35.26 -26.48
N GLN A 264 35.63 -35.39 -26.62
CA GLN A 264 34.93 -35.42 -27.91
C GLN A 264 35.08 -34.14 -28.73
N ARG A 265 35.30 -32.99 -28.07
CA ARG A 265 35.57 -31.73 -28.76
C ARG A 265 37.06 -31.52 -29.02
N ASN A 266 37.90 -31.88 -28.05
CA ASN A 266 39.34 -31.80 -28.17
C ASN A 266 40.00 -32.88 -27.30
N VAL A 267 40.66 -33.84 -27.93
CA VAL A 267 41.32 -34.97 -27.25
C VAL A 267 42.34 -34.51 -26.22
N GLU A 268 42.98 -33.36 -26.44
CA GLU A 268 43.94 -32.79 -25.50
C GLU A 268 43.33 -32.43 -24.14
N ALA A 269 42.01 -32.22 -24.06
CA ALA A 269 41.27 -31.92 -22.84
C ALA A 269 41.48 -33.00 -21.76
N LEU A 270 41.75 -34.26 -22.15
CA LEU A 270 42.00 -35.37 -21.24
C LEU A 270 43.13 -35.08 -20.23
N ARG A 271 44.10 -34.24 -20.60
CA ARG A 271 45.20 -33.86 -19.68
C ARG A 271 44.68 -33.21 -18.39
N HIS A 272 43.54 -32.54 -18.46
CA HIS A 272 42.88 -31.82 -17.37
C HIS A 272 41.81 -32.66 -16.63
N ALA A 273 41.53 -33.87 -17.09
CA ALA A 273 40.66 -34.80 -16.36
C ALA A 273 41.33 -35.27 -15.07
N ALA A 274 40.51 -35.66 -14.09
CA ALA A 274 40.99 -36.30 -12.87
C ALA A 274 41.81 -37.57 -13.21
N PRO A 275 42.89 -37.88 -12.45
CA PRO A 275 43.80 -38.99 -12.78
C PRO A 275 43.11 -40.35 -12.96
N GLU A 276 42.03 -40.58 -12.21
CA GLU A 276 41.23 -41.80 -12.23
C GLU A 276 40.56 -41.98 -13.60
N LEU A 277 40.09 -40.88 -14.20
CA LEU A 277 39.39 -40.91 -15.49
C LEU A 277 40.32 -41.13 -16.68
N LYS A 278 41.63 -40.87 -16.55
CA LYS A 278 42.60 -41.01 -17.67
C LYS A 278 42.76 -42.45 -18.16
N ARG A 279 42.32 -43.43 -17.36
CA ARG A 279 42.37 -44.87 -17.69
C ARG A 279 40.99 -45.45 -17.98
N GLU A 280 39.95 -44.62 -18.04
CA GLU A 280 38.58 -45.08 -18.27
C GLU A 280 38.44 -45.67 -19.67
N PRO A 281 37.93 -46.91 -19.82
CA PRO A 281 37.82 -47.58 -21.11
C PRO A 281 37.05 -46.78 -22.16
N THR A 282 36.04 -46.02 -21.74
CA THR A 282 35.23 -45.15 -22.61
C THR A 282 36.07 -44.04 -23.24
N LEU A 283 36.93 -43.39 -22.46
CA LEU A 283 37.81 -42.32 -22.96
C LEU A 283 38.93 -42.90 -23.84
N LEU A 284 39.47 -44.06 -23.48
CA LEU A 284 40.52 -44.74 -24.28
C LEU A 284 40.03 -45.17 -25.66
N ARG A 285 38.77 -45.59 -25.80
CA ARG A 285 38.17 -45.88 -27.11
C ARG A 285 38.04 -44.62 -27.94
N LEU A 286 37.58 -43.53 -27.33
CA LEU A 286 37.34 -42.26 -28.01
C LEU A 286 38.62 -41.63 -28.58
N ILE A 287 39.74 -41.79 -27.87
CA ILE A 287 41.07 -41.34 -28.34
C ILE A 287 41.52 -42.16 -29.55
N LYS A 288 41.40 -43.49 -29.49
CA LYS A 288 41.78 -44.38 -30.61
C LYS A 288 40.99 -44.06 -31.87
N GLU A 289 39.68 -43.86 -31.74
CA GLU A 289 38.82 -43.49 -32.86
C GLU A 289 39.22 -42.16 -33.50
N HIS A 290 39.77 -41.22 -32.72
CA HIS A 290 40.23 -39.93 -33.23
C HIS A 290 41.64 -40.02 -33.87
N ASP A 291 42.53 -40.85 -33.34
CA ASP A 291 43.86 -41.11 -33.91
C ASP A 291 43.77 -41.89 -35.24
N ASP A 292 42.75 -42.74 -35.39
CA ASP A 292 42.48 -43.48 -36.64
C ASP A 292 41.86 -42.60 -37.76
N LEU A 293 41.45 -41.37 -37.44
CA LEU A 293 40.77 -40.43 -38.35
C LEU A 293 41.60 -39.17 -38.72
N ALA A 294 42.80 -39.00 -38.14
CA ALA A 294 43.69 -37.85 -38.34
C ALA A 294 44.85 -38.13 -39.32
#